data_AF-A0A3S3U7Y3-F1
#
_entry.id   AF-A0A3S3U7Y3-F1
#
_cell.length_a   1.000
_cell.length_b   1.000
_cell.length_c   1.000
_cell.angle_alpha   90.00
_cell.angle_beta   90.00
_cell.angle_gamma   90.00
#
_symmetry.space_group_name_H-M   'P 1'
#
loop_
_entity.id
_entity.type
_entity.pdbx_description
1 polymer ?
#
loop_
_entity_poly.entity_id
_entity_poly.type
_entity_poly.pdbx_seq_one_letter_code
_entity_poly.pdbx_strand_id
1 'polypeptide(L)'
;MMNGLKLLPLALCLLPCLAFAQAEAVLLEMSKRSHIPVDDIKASIEVCELNQRSMNLCALGLAVSAELAFDALQDEFHMFTPEEYAAFKAKVWLDCEEAGKAVADRGTMLAAEISLCIAAEYRARHRAMVEIQRIEAQPHPPHKWDWP
;
A
#
# COMPACT_ATOMS: atom_id res chain seq x y z
N MET A 1 -36.74 9.78 -7.48
CA MET A 1 -35.98 8.92 -8.41
C MET A 1 -34.57 9.49 -8.50
N MET A 2 -33.62 8.92 -7.75
CA MET A 2 -32.23 9.40 -7.70
C MET A 2 -31.36 8.54 -8.62
N ASN A 3 -30.65 9.23 -9.52
CA ASN A 3 -29.90 8.68 -10.65
C ASN A 3 -28.78 7.72 -10.23
N GLY A 4 -28.83 6.49 -10.75
CA GLY A 4 -27.89 5.39 -10.51
C GLY A 4 -26.45 5.58 -11.01
N LEU A 5 -26.02 6.80 -11.32
CA LEU A 5 -24.66 7.08 -11.83
C LEU A 5 -23.63 7.47 -10.76
N LYS A 6 -24.02 7.64 -9.48
CA LYS A 6 -23.09 8.00 -8.39
C LYS A 6 -22.50 6.80 -7.62
N LEU A 7 -22.95 5.57 -7.91
CA LEU A 7 -22.52 4.35 -7.20
C LEU A 7 -21.32 3.64 -7.86
N LEU A 8 -21.06 3.89 -9.15
CA LEU A 8 -19.93 3.28 -9.87
C LEU A 8 -18.52 3.62 -9.30
N PRO A 9 -18.22 4.83 -8.80
CA PRO A 9 -16.88 5.11 -8.27
C PRO A 9 -16.61 4.39 -6.94
N LEU A 10 -17.65 4.20 -6.12
CA LEU A 10 -17.56 3.52 -4.83
C LEU A 10 -17.44 1.99 -4.99
N ALA A 11 -18.10 1.41 -6.00
CA ALA A 11 -17.95 0.00 -6.33
C ALA A 11 -16.52 -0.34 -6.84
N LEU A 12 -15.87 0.58 -7.56
CA LEU A 12 -14.47 0.40 -7.99
C LEU A 12 -13.44 0.51 -6.85
N CYS A 13 -13.74 1.26 -5.78
CA CYS A 13 -12.86 1.35 -4.61
C CYS A 13 -12.85 0.07 -3.74
N LEU A 14 -13.84 -0.81 -3.89
CA LEU A 14 -13.99 -2.03 -3.06
C LEU A 14 -13.27 -3.26 -3.63
N LEU A 15 -13.05 -3.33 -4.94
CA LEU A 15 -12.37 -4.45 -5.60
C LEU A 15 -10.92 -4.68 -5.11
N PRO A 16 -10.09 -3.63 -4.90
CA PRO A 16 -8.76 -3.82 -4.33
C PRO A 16 -8.81 -4.29 -2.87
N CYS A 17 -9.79 -3.81 -2.08
CA CYS A 17 -9.90 -4.20 -0.67
C CYS A 17 -10.21 -5.69 -0.51
N LEU A 18 -11.08 -6.24 -1.37
CA LEU A 18 -11.41 -7.66 -1.39
C LEU A 18 -10.22 -8.54 -1.81
N ALA A 19 -9.32 -8.03 -2.67
CA ALA A 19 -8.14 -8.78 -3.09
C ALA A 19 -7.13 -8.98 -1.94
N PHE A 20 -6.97 -8.01 -1.05
CA PHE A 20 -6.08 -8.15 0.13
C PHE A 20 -6.71 -8.99 1.25
N ALA A 21 -8.05 -8.99 1.37
CA ALA A 21 -8.76 -9.88 2.27
C ALA A 21 -8.54 -11.37 1.94
N GLN A 22 -7.99 -11.71 0.78
CA GLN A 22 -7.62 -13.08 0.41
C GLN A 22 -6.14 -13.40 0.64
N ALA A 23 -5.28 -12.40 0.85
CA ALA A 23 -3.86 -12.60 1.10
C ALA A 23 -3.60 -12.80 2.60
N GLU A 24 -3.37 -14.05 3.01
CA GLU A 24 -3.18 -14.43 4.42
C GLU A 24 -2.08 -13.62 5.12
N ALA A 25 -0.95 -13.37 4.44
CA ALA A 25 0.13 -12.54 4.97
C ALA A 25 -0.30 -11.10 5.29
N VAL A 26 -1.17 -10.50 4.46
CA VAL A 26 -1.69 -9.15 4.69
C VAL A 26 -2.59 -9.13 5.91
N LEU A 27 -3.51 -10.10 6.03
CA LEU A 27 -4.44 -10.18 7.16
C LEU A 27 -3.74 -10.45 8.50
N LEU A 28 -2.71 -11.30 8.51
CA LEU A 28 -1.90 -11.57 9.69
C LEU A 28 -1.19 -10.31 10.17
N GLU A 29 -0.57 -9.57 9.25
CA GLU A 29 0.14 -8.33 9.58
C GLU A 29 -0.83 -7.22 10.01
N MET A 30 -2.01 -7.11 9.38
CA MET A 30 -3.08 -6.23 9.85
C MET A 30 -3.55 -6.59 11.26
N SER A 31 -3.73 -7.88 11.56
CA SER A 31 -4.14 -8.36 12.88
C SER A 31 -3.11 -8.00 13.95
N LYS A 32 -1.82 -8.19 13.65
CA LYS A 32 -0.71 -7.80 14.51
C LYS A 32 -0.68 -6.30 14.81
N ARG A 33 -0.92 -5.45 13.81
CA ARG A 33 -0.85 -3.98 13.94
C ARG A 33 -2.10 -3.36 14.59
N SER A 34 -3.27 -3.93 14.32
CA SER A 34 -4.56 -3.41 14.81
C SER A 34 -5.06 -4.09 16.08
N HIS A 35 -4.47 -5.23 16.45
CA HIS A 35 -4.95 -6.13 17.51
C HIS A 35 -6.38 -6.66 17.29
N ILE A 36 -6.87 -6.61 16.05
CA ILE A 36 -8.18 -7.18 15.67
C ILE A 36 -7.93 -8.61 15.16
N PRO A 37 -8.73 -9.61 15.59
CA PRO A 37 -8.63 -10.97 15.06
C PRO A 37 -8.79 -11.02 13.53
N VAL A 38 -8.06 -11.92 12.87
CA VAL A 38 -8.11 -12.09 11.41
C VAL A 38 -9.55 -12.30 10.92
N ASP A 39 -10.33 -13.14 11.60
CA ASP A 39 -11.71 -13.44 11.19
C ASP A 39 -12.62 -12.20 11.30
N ASP A 40 -12.40 -11.35 12.30
CA ASP A 40 -13.14 -10.10 12.46
C ASP A 40 -12.77 -9.07 11.38
N ILE A 41 -11.49 -9.04 10.97
CA ILE A 41 -11.02 -8.21 9.85
C ILE A 41 -11.69 -8.68 8.56
N LYS A 42 -11.65 -9.99 8.26
CA LYS A 42 -12.29 -10.59 7.09
C LYS A 42 -13.78 -10.25 7.04
N ALA A 43 -14.51 -10.55 8.12
CA ALA A 43 -15.94 -10.25 8.21
C ALA A 43 -16.22 -8.76 7.99
N SER A 44 -15.41 -7.86 8.56
CA SER A 44 -15.60 -6.41 8.41
C SER A 44 -15.38 -5.91 6.98
N ILE A 45 -14.52 -6.58 6.21
CA ILE A 45 -14.18 -6.22 4.82
C ILE A 45 -15.14 -6.90 3.82
N GLU A 46 -15.47 -8.18 4.03
CA GLU A 46 -16.33 -8.97 3.14
C GLU A 46 -17.77 -8.48 3.11
N VAL A 47 -18.25 -7.95 4.24
CA VAL A 47 -19.60 -7.37 4.33
C VAL A 47 -19.75 -6.14 3.42
N CYS A 48 -18.65 -5.55 2.92
CA CYS A 48 -18.64 -4.41 1.98
C CYS A 48 -19.53 -3.23 2.43
N GLU A 49 -19.83 -3.16 3.73
CA GLU A 49 -20.53 -2.04 4.32
C GLU A 49 -19.61 -0.82 4.29
N LEU A 50 -20.10 0.28 3.74
CA LEU A 50 -19.41 1.57 3.71
C LEU A 50 -19.50 2.27 5.09
N ASN A 51 -19.22 1.52 6.16
CA ASN A 51 -19.08 2.07 7.48
C ASN A 51 -17.61 2.48 7.71
N GLN A 52 -17.41 3.40 8.66
CA GLN A 52 -16.10 3.99 8.92
C GLN A 52 -15.05 2.94 9.33
N ARG A 53 -15.44 1.90 10.07
CA ARG A 53 -14.55 0.81 10.47
C ARG A 53 -14.06 0.03 9.25
N SER A 54 -14.98 -0.37 8.37
CA SER A 54 -14.66 -1.10 7.14
C SER A 54 -13.77 -0.27 6.21
N MET A 55 -14.02 1.04 6.08
CA MET A 55 -13.16 1.94 5.30
C MET A 55 -11.75 2.05 5.89
N ASN A 56 -11.63 2.24 7.21
CA ASN A 56 -10.33 2.29 7.88
C ASN A 56 -9.56 0.96 7.75
N LEU A 57 -10.23 -0.18 7.89
CA LEU A 57 -9.62 -1.50 7.70
C LEU A 57 -9.19 -1.74 6.26
N CYS A 58 -10.01 -1.34 5.28
CA CYS A 58 -9.63 -1.42 3.87
C CYS A 58 -8.39 -0.58 3.56
N ALA A 59 -8.35 0.65 4.05
CA ALA A 59 -7.19 1.53 3.88
C ALA A 59 -5.93 0.93 4.52
N LEU A 60 -6.04 0.37 5.72
CA LEU A 60 -4.95 -0.34 6.38
C LEU A 60 -4.47 -1.55 5.56
N GLY A 61 -5.39 -2.35 5.01
CA GLY A 61 -5.02 -3.49 4.16
C GLY A 61 -4.29 -3.07 2.88
N LEU A 62 -4.69 -1.94 2.28
CA LEU A 62 -3.99 -1.35 1.14
C LEU A 62 -2.56 -0.93 1.49
N ALA A 63 -2.36 -0.34 2.67
CA ALA A 63 -1.04 0.07 3.16
C ALA A 63 -0.15 -1.14 3.41
N VAL A 64 -0.63 -2.08 4.22
CA VAL A 64 0.10 -3.31 4.59
C VAL A 64 0.49 -4.09 3.34
N SER A 65 -0.41 -4.26 2.38
CA SER A 65 -0.04 -4.98 1.17
C SER A 65 0.99 -4.25 0.31
N ALA A 66 0.93 -2.93 0.23
CA ALA A 66 1.93 -2.16 -0.51
C ALA A 66 3.31 -2.23 0.17
N GLU A 67 3.33 -2.16 1.50
CA GLU A 67 4.54 -2.37 2.30
C GLU A 67 5.13 -3.76 2.08
N LEU A 68 4.35 -4.83 2.20
CA LEU A 68 4.84 -6.21 2.04
C LEU A 68 5.38 -6.46 0.63
N ALA A 69 4.74 -5.90 -0.41
CA ALA A 69 5.26 -5.99 -1.77
C ALA A 69 6.61 -5.29 -1.93
N PHE A 70 6.80 -4.15 -1.25
CA PHE A 70 8.08 -3.43 -1.28
C PHE A 70 9.14 -4.10 -0.40
N ASP A 71 8.77 -4.66 0.75
CA ASP A 71 9.64 -5.47 1.61
C ASP A 71 10.19 -6.65 0.79
N ALA A 72 9.37 -7.33 -0.02
CA ALA A 72 9.81 -8.41 -0.90
C ALA A 72 10.84 -7.95 -1.96
N LEU A 73 10.65 -6.77 -2.57
CA LEU A 73 11.65 -6.19 -3.48
C LEU A 73 12.95 -5.84 -2.73
N GLN A 74 12.84 -5.32 -1.51
CA GLN A 74 14.01 -4.98 -0.70
C GLN A 74 14.80 -6.24 -0.34
N ASP A 75 14.12 -7.34 -0.04
CA ASP A 75 14.76 -8.63 0.26
C ASP A 75 15.40 -9.27 -0.99
N GLU A 76 14.77 -9.12 -2.16
CA GLU A 76 15.29 -9.65 -3.42
C GLU A 76 16.49 -8.87 -3.95
N PHE A 77 16.42 -7.53 -3.92
CA PHE A 77 17.39 -6.66 -4.59
C PHE A 77 18.35 -5.93 -3.64
N HIS A 78 18.13 -6.01 -2.33
CA HIS A 78 18.93 -5.32 -1.30
C HIS A 78 19.14 -3.82 -1.62
N MET A 79 18.06 -3.15 -2.02
CA MET A 79 18.08 -1.77 -2.55
C MET A 79 18.60 -0.75 -1.52
N PHE A 80 18.37 -1.02 -0.24
CA PHE A 80 18.82 -0.22 0.90
C PHE A 80 19.64 -1.09 1.87
N THR A 81 20.54 -0.47 2.64
CA THR A 81 21.05 -1.09 3.87
C THR A 81 19.93 -1.19 4.92
N PRO A 82 20.06 -2.04 5.96
CA PRO A 82 19.04 -2.16 7.00
C PRO A 82 18.72 -0.83 7.71
N GLU A 83 19.74 0.00 7.95
CA GLU A 83 19.60 1.31 8.60
C GLU A 83 18.88 2.32 7.70
N GLU A 84 19.27 2.39 6.43
CA GLU A 84 18.60 3.23 5.43
C GLU A 84 17.15 2.81 5.21
N TYR A 85 16.88 1.51 5.20
CA TYR A 85 15.53 1.00 5.02
C TYR A 85 14.65 1.36 6.21
N ALA A 86 15.13 1.18 7.44
CA ALA A 86 14.42 1.59 8.64
C ALA A 86 14.13 3.10 8.65
N ALA A 87 15.13 3.92 8.28
CA ALA A 87 14.97 5.37 8.18
C ALA A 87 13.95 5.76 7.09
N PHE A 88 13.95 5.08 5.95
CA PHE A 88 12.98 5.27 4.89
C PHE A 88 11.55 4.98 5.37
N LYS A 89 11.31 3.81 5.98
CA LYS A 89 9.96 3.45 6.49
C LYS A 89 9.48 4.47 7.53
N ALA A 90 10.36 4.89 8.44
CA ALA A 90 10.05 5.90 9.45
C ALA A 90 9.71 7.27 8.83
N LYS A 91 10.46 7.68 7.80
CA LYS A 91 10.19 8.93 7.08
C LYS A 91 8.83 8.91 6.38
N VAL A 92 8.51 7.83 5.65
CA VAL A 92 7.21 7.68 4.97
C VAL A 92 6.07 7.78 5.99
N TRP A 93 6.21 7.12 7.14
CA TRP A 93 5.21 7.21 8.21
C TRP A 93 5.02 8.65 8.70
N LEU A 94 6.10 9.35 9.03
CA LEU A 94 6.05 10.73 9.53
C LEU A 94 5.42 11.69 8.51
N ASP A 95 5.86 11.62 7.25
CA ASP A 95 5.33 12.46 6.17
C ASP A 95 3.82 12.24 5.99
N CYS A 96 3.38 10.97 5.99
CA CYS A 96 1.97 10.62 5.83
C CYS A 96 1.12 10.96 7.07
N GLU A 97 1.68 10.87 8.26
CA GLU A 97 1.01 11.31 9.49
C GLU A 97 0.78 12.83 9.47
N GLU A 98 1.76 13.61 9.05
CA GLU A 98 1.65 15.06 8.90
C GLU A 98 0.61 15.43 7.84
N ALA A 99 0.68 14.81 6.65
CA ALA A 99 -0.27 15.02 5.57
C ALA A 99 -1.71 14.65 5.99
N GLY A 100 -1.88 13.49 6.65
CA GLY A 100 -3.18 13.04 7.14
C GLY A 100 -3.78 14.00 8.17
N LYS A 101 -2.96 14.52 9.10
CA LYS A 101 -3.41 15.52 10.07
C LYS A 101 -3.87 16.82 9.41
N ALA A 102 -3.20 17.26 8.34
CA ALA A 102 -3.56 18.46 7.60
C ALA A 102 -4.89 18.32 6.84
N VAL A 103 -5.25 17.11 6.38
CA VAL A 103 -6.47 16.84 5.61
C VAL A 103 -7.68 16.54 6.50
N ALA A 104 -7.51 15.71 7.53
CA ALA A 104 -8.63 15.16 8.30
C ALA A 104 -8.86 15.81 9.68
N ASP A 105 -7.99 16.75 10.11
CA ASP A 105 -8.04 17.44 11.42
C ASP A 105 -8.48 16.54 12.60
N ARG A 106 -7.79 15.41 12.79
CA ARG A 106 -8.08 14.38 13.83
C ARG A 106 -9.46 13.72 13.75
N GLY A 107 -10.13 13.84 12.62
CA GLY A 107 -11.39 13.16 12.34
C GLY A 107 -11.25 11.64 12.34
N THR A 108 -12.39 10.97 12.36
CA THR A 108 -12.47 9.51 12.51
C THR A 108 -11.98 8.72 11.27
N MET A 109 -11.69 9.44 10.18
CA MET A 109 -11.07 8.96 8.94
C MET A 109 -9.54 9.18 8.89
N LEU A 110 -8.93 9.81 9.91
CA LEU A 110 -7.49 10.08 9.93
C LEU A 110 -6.65 8.82 9.69
N ALA A 111 -7.05 7.69 10.29
CA ALA A 111 -6.36 6.41 10.09
C ALA A 111 -6.42 5.92 8.63
N ALA A 112 -7.56 6.09 7.95
CA ALA A 112 -7.68 5.79 6.53
C ALA A 112 -6.81 6.70 5.68
N GLU A 113 -6.81 8.01 5.93
CA GLU A 113 -6.00 8.97 5.17
C GLU A 113 -4.50 8.67 5.26
N ILE A 114 -4.01 8.41 6.48
CA ILE A 114 -2.61 8.01 6.71
C ILE A 114 -2.30 6.72 5.96
N SER A 115 -3.16 5.71 6.07
CA SER A 115 -2.94 4.41 5.42
C SER A 115 -2.98 4.51 3.89
N LEU A 116 -3.86 5.33 3.32
CA LEU A 116 -3.92 5.57 1.88
C LEU A 116 -2.68 6.30 1.37
N CYS A 117 -2.17 7.28 2.13
CA CYS A 117 -0.89 7.95 1.82
C CYS A 117 0.26 6.94 1.80
N ILE A 118 0.39 6.11 2.84
CA ILE A 118 1.42 5.07 2.92
C ILE A 118 1.32 4.12 1.71
N ALA A 119 0.11 3.63 1.41
CA ALA A 119 -0.10 2.76 0.27
C ALA A 119 0.33 3.41 -1.06
N ALA A 120 0.10 4.71 -1.22
CA ALA A 120 0.50 5.46 -2.42
C ALA A 120 2.03 5.59 -2.52
N GLU A 121 2.71 5.97 -1.43
CA GLU A 121 4.16 6.10 -1.37
C GLU A 121 4.87 4.79 -1.70
N TYR A 122 4.50 3.69 -1.05
CA TYR A 122 5.11 2.38 -1.31
C TYR A 122 4.84 1.89 -2.73
N ARG A 123 3.64 2.10 -3.29
CA ARG A 123 3.35 1.74 -4.69
C ARG A 123 4.12 2.59 -5.69
N ALA A 124 4.26 3.89 -5.44
CA ALA A 124 5.04 4.77 -6.30
C ALA A 124 6.52 4.34 -6.31
N ARG A 125 7.08 4.06 -5.14
CA ARG A 125 8.45 3.57 -4.98
C ARG A 125 8.65 2.19 -5.61
N HIS A 126 7.74 1.25 -5.38
CA HIS A 126 7.78 -0.06 -6.03
C HIS A 126 7.83 0.07 -7.55
N ARG A 127 6.98 0.90 -8.14
CA ARG A 127 6.97 1.11 -9.61
C ARG A 127 8.27 1.72 -10.10
N ALA A 128 8.82 2.70 -9.39
CA ALA A 128 10.10 3.32 -9.75
C ALA A 128 11.24 2.29 -9.72
N MET A 129 11.30 1.44 -8.70
CA MET A 129 12.36 0.44 -8.56
C MET A 129 12.26 -0.67 -9.60
N VAL A 130 11.06 -1.20 -9.86
CA VAL A 130 10.85 -2.19 -10.93
C VAL A 130 11.25 -1.63 -12.29
N GLU A 131 10.97 -0.36 -12.57
CA GLU A 131 11.36 0.27 -13.83
C GLU A 131 12.88 0.45 -13.95
N ILE A 132 13.56 0.85 -12.87
CA ILE A 132 15.04 0.93 -12.85
C ILE A 132 15.64 -0.44 -13.16
N GLN A 133 15.15 -1.49 -12.50
CA GLN A 133 15.62 -2.87 -12.74
C GLN A 133 15.36 -3.32 -14.19
N ARG A 134 14.19 -2.97 -14.75
CA ARG A 134 13.88 -3.26 -16.17
C ARG A 134 14.84 -2.57 -17.13
N ILE A 135 15.34 -1.39 -16.80
CA ILE A 135 16.32 -0.65 -17.61
C ILE A 135 17.70 -1.29 -17.47
N GLU A 136 18.15 -1.58 -16.25
CA GLU A 136 19.46 -2.18 -15.98
C GLU A 136 19.61 -3.59 -16.59
N ALA A 137 18.53 -4.37 -16.62
CA ALA A 137 18.50 -5.69 -17.21
C ALA A 137 18.57 -5.70 -18.76
N GLN A 138 18.46 -4.54 -19.42
CA GLN A 138 18.55 -4.49 -20.89
C GLN A 138 20.01 -4.66 -21.34
N PRO A 139 20.25 -5.51 -22.37
CA PRO A 139 21.57 -5.64 -22.94
C PRO A 139 22.03 -4.28 -23.45
N HIS A 140 23.18 -3.84 -22.97
CA HIS A 140 23.74 -2.56 -23.35
C HIS A 140 24.10 -2.65 -24.83
N PRO A 141 23.79 -1.62 -25.64
CA PRO A 141 24.17 -1.64 -27.05
C PRO A 141 25.69 -1.81 -27.14
N PRO A 142 26.20 -2.66 -28.05
CA PRO A 142 27.62 -2.94 -28.15
C PRO A 142 28.37 -1.62 -28.34
N HIS A 143 29.37 -1.39 -27.50
CA HIS A 143 30.24 -0.24 -27.64
C HIS A 143 31.04 -0.37 -28.93
N LYS A 144 31.42 0.78 -29.51
CA LYS A 144 32.25 0.83 -30.73
C LYS A 144 33.62 0.13 -30.60
N TRP A 145 34.04 -0.21 -29.38
CA TRP A 145 35.29 -0.90 -29.06
C TRP A 145 35.09 -2.40 -28.77
N ASP A 146 33.85 -2.90 -28.80
CA ASP A 146 33.52 -4.32 -28.64
C ASP A 146 33.66 -5.09 -29.97
N TRP A 147 34.05 -4.40 -31.05
CA TRP A 147 34.31 -4.97 -32.36
C TRP A 147 35.83 -5.10 -32.58
N PRO A 148 36.32 -6.24 -33.11
CA PRO A 148 37.75 -6.49 -33.35
C PRO A 148 38.35 -5.59 -34.45
#